data_AF-A0AAE3QWF2-F1
#
_entry.id   AF-A0AAE3QWF2-F1
#
_cell.length_a   1.000
_cell.length_b   1.000
_cell.length_c   1.000
_cell.angle_alpha   90.00
_cell.angle_beta   90.00
_cell.angle_gamma   90.00
#
_symmetry.space_group_name_H-M   'P 1'
#
loop_
_entity.id
_entity.type
_entity.pdbx_description
1 polymer ?
#
loop_
_entity_poly.entity_id
_entity_poly.type
_entity_poly.pdbx_seq_one_letter_code
_entity_poly.pdbx_strand_id
1 'polypeptide(L)'
;MRSSLVSIFSYCLLAGICWLGLLGCSPNPLNDLSAEDSKVFITNYDDTVNFSNYRTFSIPDSVEVIYNDRYGLSADNFDLAFLGRIRASMQDRGYTEVERVDTPELGINVMYVQQVQTGVTVNPYYYGSGYWGYGGGYYYPSYYSYYQVSDSYWYIELLDLKNAARNGNKVKVIWAAQVRGDGLGTNPNGMIDAIFAQSPYLKKE
;
A
#
# COMPACT_ATOMS: atom_id res chain seq x y z
N MET A 1 -47.45 36.37 -58.19
CA MET A 1 -47.58 35.49 -57.02
C MET A 1 -46.54 34.38 -57.18
N ARG A 2 -45.29 34.53 -56.71
CA ARG A 2 -44.78 34.52 -55.33
C ARG A 2 -45.22 33.26 -54.55
N SER A 3 -44.18 32.59 -54.01
CA SER A 3 -44.16 31.65 -52.87
C SER A 3 -44.82 30.27 -53.01
N SER A 4 -44.08 29.27 -53.51
CA SER A 4 -44.28 27.86 -53.06
C SER A 4 -43.05 26.93 -53.18
N LEU A 5 -41.92 27.37 -53.76
CA LEU A 5 -40.79 26.48 -54.05
C LEU A 5 -39.74 26.31 -52.92
N VAL A 6 -39.91 26.97 -51.78
CA VAL A 6 -38.91 26.95 -50.69
C VAL A 6 -39.18 25.87 -49.63
N SER A 7 -40.35 25.23 -49.63
CA SER A 7 -40.74 24.31 -48.54
C SER A 7 -40.36 22.83 -48.75
N ILE A 8 -39.94 22.40 -49.94
CA ILE A 8 -39.69 20.97 -50.21
C ILE A 8 -38.22 20.59 -50.03
N PHE A 9 -37.28 21.54 -50.09
CA PHE A 9 -35.86 21.27 -49.91
C PHE A 9 -35.39 21.28 -48.45
N SER A 10 -36.32 21.31 -47.48
CA SER A 10 -36.00 21.38 -46.04
C SER A 10 -36.35 20.11 -45.26
N TYR A 11 -36.82 19.04 -45.92
CA TYR A 11 -37.19 17.79 -45.25
C TYR A 11 -36.41 16.55 -45.70
N CYS A 12 -35.53 16.64 -46.70
CA CYS A 12 -34.65 15.51 -47.07
C CYS A 12 -33.27 15.53 -46.41
N LEU A 13 -32.88 16.62 -45.73
CA LEU A 13 -31.60 16.68 -45.00
C LEU A 13 -31.69 16.19 -43.54
N LEU A 14 -32.88 15.83 -43.07
CA LEU A 14 -33.11 15.32 -41.71
C LEU A 14 -33.23 13.79 -41.62
N ALA A 15 -33.21 13.07 -42.74
CA ALA A 15 -33.28 11.60 -42.77
C ALA A 15 -31.90 10.92 -42.93
N GLY A 16 -30.81 11.68 -43.04
CA GLY A 16 -29.46 11.14 -43.30
C GLY A 16 -28.50 11.12 -42.10
N ILE A 17 -28.90 11.66 -40.93
CA ILE A 17 -28.00 11.81 -39.77
C ILE A 17 -28.24 10.75 -38.68
N CYS A 18 -29.32 9.96 -38.77
CA CYS A 18 -29.71 9.03 -37.70
C CYS A 18 -29.12 7.61 -37.82
N TRP A 19 -28.18 7.35 -38.73
CA TRP A 19 -27.60 6.01 -38.95
C TRP A 19 -26.09 5.90 -38.66
N LEU A 20 -25.46 6.96 -38.14
CA LEU A 20 -24.05 6.91 -37.68
C LEU A 20 -23.91 6.87 -36.14
N GLY A 21 -25.02 6.82 -35.40
CA GLY A 21 -25.02 6.87 -33.93
C GLY A 21 -24.89 5.54 -33.19
N LEU A 22 -24.79 4.38 -33.88
CA LEU A 22 -24.89 3.07 -33.24
C LEU A 22 -23.58 2.28 -33.11
N LEU A 23 -22.41 2.88 -33.41
CA LEU A 23 -21.09 2.27 -33.15
C LEU A 23 -20.27 3.07 -32.13
N GLY A 24 -20.94 3.86 -31.29
CA GLY A 24 -20.32 4.56 -30.17
C GLY A 24 -20.22 3.70 -28.91
N CYS A 25 -19.86 2.42 -29.02
CA CYS A 25 -19.35 1.68 -27.87
C CYS A 25 -17.87 2.03 -27.76
N SER A 26 -17.56 3.21 -27.22
CA SER A 26 -16.21 3.45 -26.68
C SER A 26 -15.93 2.30 -25.70
N PRO A 27 -14.85 1.53 -25.85
CA PRO A 27 -14.47 0.57 -24.83
C PRO A 27 -14.43 1.34 -23.51
N ASN A 28 -15.25 0.93 -22.54
CA ASN A 28 -15.20 1.51 -21.21
C ASN A 28 -13.76 1.30 -20.73
N PRO A 29 -12.96 2.36 -20.49
CA PRO A 29 -11.54 2.21 -20.16
C PRO A 29 -11.31 1.45 -18.85
N LEU A 30 -12.39 1.17 -18.11
CA LEU A 30 -12.42 0.35 -16.91
C LEU A 30 -12.62 -1.16 -17.15
N ASN A 31 -13.04 -1.58 -18.35
CA ASN A 31 -13.30 -3.00 -18.66
C ASN A 31 -12.04 -3.80 -19.01
N ASP A 32 -10.89 -3.14 -19.13
CA ASP A 32 -9.61 -3.76 -19.53
C ASP A 32 -8.49 -3.49 -18.50
N LEU A 33 -8.84 -3.09 -17.27
CA LEU A 33 -7.88 -2.97 -16.18
C LEU A 33 -7.65 -4.37 -15.60
N SER A 34 -6.41 -4.85 -15.70
CA SER A 34 -6.01 -6.07 -14.98
C SER A 34 -6.08 -5.82 -13.47
N ALA A 35 -6.13 -6.89 -12.66
CA ALA A 35 -6.02 -6.75 -11.20
C ALA A 35 -4.69 -6.09 -10.76
N GLU A 36 -3.69 -6.02 -11.63
CA GLU A 36 -2.46 -5.25 -11.40
C GLU A 36 -2.70 -3.74 -11.60
N ASP A 37 -3.48 -3.35 -12.62
CA ASP A 37 -3.79 -1.95 -12.94
C ASP A 37 -4.75 -1.28 -11.93
N SER A 38 -5.48 -2.09 -11.15
CA SER A 38 -6.34 -1.61 -10.06
C SER A 38 -5.58 -1.35 -8.75
N LYS A 39 -4.32 -1.77 -8.63
CA LYS A 39 -3.56 -1.64 -7.38
C LYS A 39 -3.05 -0.21 -7.21
N VAL A 40 -3.28 0.33 -6.02
CA VAL A 40 -2.76 1.64 -5.61
C VAL A 40 -1.64 1.43 -4.61
N PHE A 41 -0.47 1.97 -4.93
CA PHE A 41 0.73 1.91 -4.11
C PHE A 41 0.99 3.28 -3.49
N ILE A 42 1.14 3.31 -2.18
CA ILE A 42 1.40 4.55 -1.42
C ILE A 42 2.64 4.31 -0.59
N THR A 43 3.63 5.20 -0.68
CA THR A 43 4.81 5.19 0.18
C THR A 43 5.00 6.53 0.84
N ASN A 44 5.30 6.52 2.14
CA ASN A 44 5.61 7.70 2.91
C ASN A 44 6.89 7.45 3.72
N TYR A 45 7.66 8.50 3.98
CA TYR A 45 8.90 8.40 4.73
C TYR A 45 9.23 9.69 5.45
N ASP A 46 10.13 9.57 6.42
CA ASP A 46 10.71 10.71 7.11
C ASP A 46 11.97 11.21 6.39
N ASP A 47 11.86 12.40 5.79
CA ASP A 47 12.92 13.04 5.02
C ASP A 47 14.10 13.55 5.87
N THR A 48 13.96 13.56 7.20
CA THR A 48 15.05 13.88 8.14
C THR A 48 15.91 12.66 8.47
N VAL A 49 15.47 11.46 8.09
CA VAL A 49 16.18 10.22 8.39
C VAL A 49 17.18 9.91 7.28
N ASN A 50 18.44 9.78 7.66
CA ASN A 50 19.44 9.18 6.79
C ASN A 50 19.42 7.65 6.92
N PHE A 51 18.83 6.97 5.94
CA PHE A 51 18.70 5.51 5.89
C PHE A 51 20.05 4.77 5.79
N SER A 52 21.13 5.46 5.42
CA SER A 52 22.50 4.90 5.42
C SER A 52 23.08 4.70 6.82
N ASN A 53 22.46 5.29 7.85
CA ASN A 53 22.92 5.18 9.24
C ASN A 53 22.51 3.86 9.93
N TYR A 54 21.72 3.04 9.23
CA TYR A 54 21.25 1.73 9.70
C TYR A 54 21.93 0.62 8.93
N ARG A 55 22.10 -0.53 9.58
CA ARG A 55 22.83 -1.69 9.08
C ARG A 55 22.03 -2.96 9.17
N THR A 56 21.37 -3.18 10.31
CA THR A 56 20.66 -4.41 10.58
C THR A 56 19.15 -4.19 10.62
N PHE A 57 18.41 -5.18 10.14
CA PHE A 57 16.96 -5.22 10.26
C PHE A 57 16.50 -6.57 10.79
N SER A 58 15.27 -6.61 11.28
CA SER A 58 14.57 -7.85 11.59
C SER A 58 13.11 -7.71 11.22
N ILE A 59 12.48 -8.83 10.89
CA ILE A 59 11.08 -8.93 10.48
C ILE A 59 10.48 -10.21 11.08
N PRO A 60 9.28 -10.16 11.68
CA PRO A 60 8.61 -11.37 12.18
C PRO A 60 8.35 -12.39 11.08
N ASP A 61 8.37 -13.68 11.42
CA ASP A 61 7.99 -14.80 10.53
C ASP A 61 6.46 -14.94 10.33
N SER A 62 5.70 -13.88 10.57
CA SER A 62 4.24 -13.87 10.43
C SER A 62 3.74 -12.47 10.10
N VAL A 63 2.67 -12.39 9.33
CA VAL A 63 1.90 -11.18 9.05
C VAL A 63 0.85 -10.99 10.14
N GLU A 64 0.67 -9.76 10.62
CA GLU A 64 -0.46 -9.39 11.48
C GLU A 64 -1.71 -9.21 10.61
N VAL A 65 -2.70 -10.08 10.79
CA VAL A 65 -3.98 -10.00 10.09
C VAL A 65 -4.99 -9.29 10.97
N ILE A 66 -5.55 -8.21 10.44
CA ILE A 66 -6.53 -7.37 11.14
C ILE A 66 -7.84 -7.45 10.38
N TYR A 67 -8.89 -8.00 11.01
CA TYR A 67 -10.22 -8.06 10.44
C TYR A 67 -11.20 -7.34 11.38
N ASN A 68 -11.64 -6.14 10.99
CA ASN A 68 -12.36 -5.22 11.88
C ASN A 68 -11.61 -4.96 13.20
N ASP A 69 -12.12 -5.50 14.31
CA ASP A 69 -11.60 -5.40 15.67
C ASP A 69 -10.84 -6.67 16.12
N ARG A 70 -10.66 -7.63 15.22
CA ARG A 70 -9.98 -8.90 15.49
C ARG A 70 -8.57 -8.88 14.94
N TYR A 71 -7.64 -9.36 15.76
CA TYR A 71 -6.22 -9.42 15.46
C TYR A 71 -5.76 -10.88 15.49
N GLY A 72 -4.88 -11.25 14.57
CA GLY A 72 -4.28 -12.57 14.52
C GLY A 72 -2.94 -12.53 13.79
N LEU A 73 -2.22 -13.64 13.85
CA LEU A 73 -0.98 -13.84 13.10
C LEU A 73 -1.22 -14.89 12.02
N SER A 74 -0.69 -14.64 10.83
CA SER A 74 -0.76 -15.56 9.69
C SER A 74 0.63 -15.81 9.12
N ALA A 75 0.89 -17.05 8.75
CA ALA A 75 2.14 -17.50 8.15
C ALA A 75 1.84 -18.49 7.02
N ASP A 76 0.76 -18.22 6.27
CA ASP A 76 0.41 -19.04 5.12
C ASP A 76 1.42 -18.83 3.98
N ASN A 77 1.39 -19.71 2.97
CA ASN A 77 2.37 -19.66 1.87
C ASN A 77 2.45 -18.31 1.17
N PHE A 78 1.33 -17.60 1.04
CA PHE A 78 1.31 -16.25 0.46
C PHE A 78 2.03 -15.24 1.36
N ASP A 79 1.74 -15.26 2.66
CA ASP A 79 2.35 -14.38 3.65
C ASP A 79 3.86 -14.59 3.73
N LEU A 80 4.29 -15.86 3.77
CA LEU A 80 5.71 -16.21 3.77
C LEU A 80 6.43 -15.77 2.50
N ALA A 81 5.78 -15.86 1.34
CA ALA A 81 6.32 -15.32 0.09
C ALA A 81 6.43 -13.78 0.12
N PHE A 82 5.42 -13.11 0.67
CA PHE A 82 5.41 -11.65 0.83
C PHE A 82 6.54 -11.19 1.78
N LEU A 83 6.66 -11.80 2.96
CA LEU A 83 7.74 -11.56 3.93
C LEU A 83 9.11 -11.88 3.33
N GLY A 84 9.23 -13.02 2.64
CA GLY A 84 10.46 -13.44 1.97
C GLY A 84 10.93 -12.42 0.94
N ARG A 85 10.00 -11.80 0.18
CA ARG A 85 10.40 -10.75 -0.76
C ARG A 85 10.81 -9.46 -0.08
N ILE A 86 10.17 -9.07 1.03
CA ILE A 86 10.61 -7.91 1.82
C ILE A 86 12.05 -8.11 2.31
N ARG A 87 12.37 -9.30 2.84
CA ARG A 87 13.73 -9.65 3.26
C ARG A 87 14.73 -9.49 2.14
N ALA A 88 14.46 -10.09 0.97
CA ALA A 88 15.33 -9.98 -0.19
C ALA A 88 15.52 -8.52 -0.62
N SER A 89 14.44 -7.73 -0.70
CA SER A 89 14.51 -6.32 -1.07
C SER A 89 15.35 -5.48 -0.11
N MET A 90 15.28 -5.75 1.21
CA MET A 90 16.12 -5.11 2.23
C MET A 90 17.59 -5.54 2.12
N GLN A 91 17.85 -6.81 1.87
CA GLN A 91 19.20 -7.34 1.66
C GLN A 91 19.86 -6.75 0.41
N ASP A 92 19.11 -6.66 -0.70
CA ASP A 92 19.55 -6.01 -1.95
C ASP A 92 19.87 -4.51 -1.74
N ARG A 93 19.32 -3.90 -0.70
CA ARG A 93 19.57 -2.51 -0.27
C ARG A 93 20.74 -2.35 0.70
N GLY A 94 21.44 -3.45 0.97
CA GLY A 94 22.65 -3.48 1.79
C GLY A 94 22.42 -3.69 3.29
N TYR A 95 21.18 -3.92 3.72
CA TYR A 95 20.87 -4.23 5.11
C TYR A 95 21.09 -5.71 5.42
N THR A 96 21.50 -6.02 6.64
CA THR A 96 21.72 -7.39 7.11
C THR A 96 20.58 -7.82 8.02
N GLU A 97 19.93 -8.93 7.69
CA GLU A 97 18.93 -9.52 8.57
C GLU A 97 19.60 -10.12 9.81
N VAL A 98 19.04 -9.84 10.98
CA VAL A 98 19.46 -10.42 12.27
C VAL A 98 18.23 -10.88 13.05
N GLU A 99 18.44 -11.78 14.00
CA GLU A 99 17.37 -12.20 14.91
C GLU A 99 16.92 -11.02 15.76
N ARG A 100 15.64 -11.01 16.17
CA ARG A 100 15.10 -9.97 17.04
C ARG A 100 15.90 -9.82 18.35
N VAL A 101 16.41 -10.92 18.88
CA VAL A 101 17.20 -10.95 20.12
C VAL A 101 18.59 -10.32 19.96
N ASP A 102 19.07 -10.16 18.72
CA ASP A 102 20.38 -9.58 18.39
C ASP A 102 20.33 -8.04 18.26
N THR A 103 19.29 -7.40 18.79
CA THR A 103 19.12 -5.94 18.83
C THR A 103 19.24 -5.27 17.44
N PRO A 104 18.33 -5.60 16.50
CA PRO A 104 18.31 -4.97 15.18
C PRO A 104 18.14 -3.45 15.27
N GLU A 105 18.77 -2.70 14.36
CA GLU A 105 18.63 -1.24 14.30
C GLU A 105 17.29 -0.82 13.67
N LEU A 106 16.74 -1.65 12.78
CA LEU A 106 15.45 -1.49 12.12
C LEU A 106 14.51 -2.66 12.42
N GLY A 107 13.24 -2.36 12.69
CA GLY A 107 12.17 -3.35 12.77
C GLY A 107 11.24 -3.22 11.57
N ILE A 108 10.68 -4.33 11.09
CA ILE A 108 9.65 -4.29 10.05
C ILE A 108 8.36 -4.92 10.58
N ASN A 109 7.27 -4.17 10.54
CA ASN A 109 5.94 -4.73 10.74
C ASN A 109 5.28 -4.94 9.38
N VAL A 110 4.56 -6.05 9.24
CA VAL A 110 3.76 -6.34 8.06
C VAL A 110 2.37 -6.73 8.50
N MET A 111 1.39 -5.99 8.00
CA MET A 111 -0.02 -6.17 8.33
C MET A 111 -0.84 -6.38 7.07
N TYR A 112 -1.84 -7.24 7.16
CA TYR A 112 -2.92 -7.33 6.18
C TYR A 112 -4.24 -6.95 6.86
N VAL A 113 -4.74 -5.78 6.52
CA VAL A 113 -5.98 -5.23 7.06
C VAL A 113 -7.12 -5.60 6.13
N GLN A 114 -8.22 -6.07 6.70
CA GLN A 114 -9.40 -6.54 5.99
C GLN A 114 -10.67 -5.89 6.53
N GLN A 115 -11.50 -5.44 5.59
CA GLN A 115 -12.90 -5.08 5.76
C GLN A 115 -13.19 -4.27 7.04
N VAL A 116 -12.71 -3.03 7.07
CA VAL A 116 -13.07 -2.08 8.12
C VAL A 116 -14.51 -1.60 7.84
N GLN A 117 -15.49 -1.95 8.69
CA GLN A 117 -16.79 -1.28 8.62
C GLN A 117 -16.60 0.25 8.71
N THR A 118 -17.37 1.03 7.96
CA THR A 118 -17.33 2.49 8.03
C THR A 118 -17.52 2.94 9.49
N GLY A 119 -16.55 3.67 10.05
CA GLY A 119 -16.57 4.11 11.46
C GLY A 119 -15.75 3.26 12.43
N VAL A 120 -15.19 2.12 12.01
CA VAL A 120 -14.18 1.40 12.79
C VAL A 120 -12.82 2.03 12.51
N THR A 121 -12.16 2.52 13.56
CA THR A 121 -10.76 2.93 13.44
C THR A 121 -9.91 1.69 13.66
N VAL A 122 -9.29 1.17 12.60
CA VAL A 122 -8.26 0.16 12.74
C VAL A 122 -7.10 0.79 13.47
N ASN A 123 -6.80 0.19 14.60
CA ASN A 123 -5.71 0.56 15.46
C ASN A 123 -4.67 -0.56 15.27
N PRO A 124 -3.69 -0.40 14.38
CA PRO A 124 -2.68 -1.43 14.10
C PRO A 124 -1.76 -1.71 15.31
N TYR A 125 -2.12 -1.29 16.54
CA TYR A 125 -1.21 -1.21 17.68
C TYR A 125 -1.24 -2.45 18.60
N TYR A 126 -1.98 -3.52 18.27
CA TYR A 126 -2.18 -4.63 19.22
C TYR A 126 -0.93 -5.52 19.38
N TYR A 127 -0.26 -5.92 18.29
CA TYR A 127 0.94 -6.76 18.40
C TYR A 127 2.26 -5.98 18.41
N GLY A 128 2.34 -4.86 17.69
CA GLY A 128 3.61 -4.15 17.47
C GLY A 128 4.25 -3.51 18.73
N SER A 129 3.46 -2.95 19.64
CA SER A 129 4.00 -2.14 20.74
C SER A 129 4.82 -2.95 21.76
N GLY A 130 4.53 -4.24 21.94
CA GLY A 130 5.28 -5.13 22.83
C GLY A 130 6.37 -5.94 22.14
N TYR A 131 6.21 -6.27 20.86
CA TYR A 131 7.07 -7.24 20.16
C TYR A 131 8.56 -6.83 20.15
N TRP A 132 8.83 -5.55 19.90
CA TRP A 132 10.19 -4.99 19.84
C TRP A 132 10.76 -4.60 21.22
N GLY A 133 10.03 -4.84 22.31
CA GLY A 133 10.53 -4.62 23.68
C GLY A 133 10.53 -3.16 24.16
N TYR A 134 9.84 -2.26 23.45
CA TYR A 134 9.77 -0.83 23.79
C TYR A 134 8.36 -0.43 24.24
N GLY A 135 8.16 -0.33 25.57
CA GLY A 135 6.84 -0.07 26.17
C GLY A 135 6.28 1.35 26.02
N GLY A 136 6.97 2.27 25.32
CA GLY A 136 6.48 3.63 25.08
C GLY A 136 5.51 3.74 23.89
N GLY A 137 5.30 2.63 23.16
CA GLY A 137 4.43 2.58 21.98
C GLY A 137 5.10 3.15 20.73
N TYR A 138 4.31 3.35 19.68
CA TYR A 138 4.80 3.85 18.39
C TYR A 138 4.52 5.34 18.19
N TYR A 139 5.44 6.01 17.51
CA TYR A 139 5.31 7.40 17.10
C TYR A 139 5.21 7.49 15.57
N TYR A 140 4.11 8.06 15.10
CA TYR A 140 3.82 8.29 13.70
C TYR A 140 3.92 9.79 13.40
N PRO A 141 4.78 10.20 12.47
CA PRO A 141 4.67 11.50 11.81
C PRO A 141 3.24 11.80 11.35
N SER A 142 2.82 13.05 11.53
CA SER A 142 1.44 13.51 11.31
C SER A 142 0.94 13.43 9.87
N TYR A 143 1.83 13.18 8.91
CA TYR A 143 1.50 13.05 7.49
C TYR A 143 1.14 11.62 7.07
N TYR A 144 1.31 10.61 7.93
CA TYR A 144 0.79 9.26 7.64
C TYR A 144 -0.73 9.28 7.69
N SER A 145 -1.36 9.23 6.52
CA SER A 145 -2.80 9.37 6.36
C SER A 145 -3.45 7.99 6.37
N TYR A 146 -4.27 7.72 7.39
CA TYR A 146 -5.11 6.53 7.44
C TYR A 146 -6.46 6.85 6.80
N TYR A 147 -6.61 6.53 5.51
CA TYR A 147 -7.91 6.70 4.85
C TYR A 147 -8.87 5.60 5.32
N GLN A 148 -9.93 6.02 6.01
CA GLN A 148 -11.07 5.18 6.38
C GLN A 148 -11.95 4.94 5.15
N VAL A 149 -11.55 3.95 4.35
CA VAL A 149 -12.40 3.36 3.33
C VAL A 149 -12.55 1.88 3.66
N SER A 150 -13.69 1.31 3.32
CA SER A 150 -14.02 -0.10 3.55
C SER A 150 -13.26 -1.02 2.60
N ASP A 151 -11.92 -1.00 2.69
CA ASP A 151 -11.03 -1.69 1.78
C ASP A 151 -10.04 -2.57 2.55
N SER A 152 -9.69 -3.71 1.95
CA SER A 152 -8.54 -4.51 2.40
C SER A 152 -7.25 -3.90 1.86
N TYR A 153 -6.17 -3.96 2.64
CA TYR A 153 -4.87 -3.44 2.23
C TYR A 153 -3.71 -4.10 2.95
N TRP A 154 -2.58 -4.19 2.25
CA TRP A 154 -1.28 -4.49 2.88
C TRP A 154 -0.70 -3.21 3.45
N TYR A 155 -0.12 -3.29 4.64
CA TYR A 155 0.59 -2.19 5.27
C TYR A 155 1.93 -2.66 5.83
N ILE A 156 2.99 -1.97 5.46
CA ILE A 156 4.36 -2.29 5.85
C ILE A 156 4.93 -1.06 6.53
N GLU A 157 5.57 -1.26 7.67
CA GLU A 157 6.21 -0.19 8.44
C GLU A 157 7.68 -0.52 8.66
N LEU A 158 8.54 0.49 8.52
CA LEU A 158 9.93 0.44 8.94
C LEU A 158 10.11 1.28 10.19
N LEU A 159 10.65 0.65 11.22
CA LEU A 159 10.76 1.17 12.58
C LEU A 159 12.20 1.54 12.93
N ASP A 160 12.40 2.69 13.56
CA ASP A 160 13.68 3.09 14.15
C ASP A 160 13.79 2.54 15.58
N LEU A 161 14.37 1.34 15.70
CA LEU A 161 14.64 0.69 16.98
C LEU A 161 15.90 1.26 17.64
N LYS A 162 16.90 1.60 16.82
CA LYS A 162 18.18 2.18 17.25
C LYS A 162 18.02 3.40 18.15
N ASN A 163 17.06 4.28 17.85
CA ASN A 163 16.84 5.51 18.63
C ASN A 163 15.66 5.44 19.59
N ALA A 164 14.94 4.31 19.70
CA ALA A 164 13.73 4.20 20.51
C ALA A 164 13.96 4.55 22.00
N ALA A 165 15.05 4.08 22.59
CA ALA A 165 15.42 4.40 23.98
C ALA A 165 15.66 5.91 24.20
N ARG A 166 16.24 6.61 23.22
CA ARG A 166 16.48 8.06 23.27
C ARG A 166 15.19 8.86 23.13
N ASN A 167 14.17 8.25 22.54
CA ASN A 167 12.85 8.83 22.31
C ASN A 167 11.85 8.48 23.42
N GLY A 168 12.31 8.22 24.65
CA GLY A 168 11.45 7.87 25.77
C GLY A 168 10.77 6.51 25.60
N ASN A 169 11.50 5.55 25.03
CA ASN A 169 11.02 4.20 24.67
C ASN A 169 9.89 4.19 23.63
N LYS A 170 9.77 5.26 22.83
CA LYS A 170 8.85 5.31 21.69
C LYS A 170 9.58 4.90 20.42
N VAL A 171 9.04 3.91 19.73
CA VAL A 171 9.58 3.47 18.43
C VAL A 171 8.99 4.35 17.34
N LYS A 172 9.84 5.00 16.55
CA LYS A 172 9.39 5.89 15.47
C LYS A 172 9.20 5.09 14.19
N VAL A 173 8.07 5.30 13.51
CA VAL A 173 7.88 4.80 12.14
C VAL A 173 8.52 5.78 11.17
N ILE A 174 9.60 5.36 10.50
CA ILE A 174 10.43 6.21 9.64
C ILE A 174 10.16 6.01 8.15
N TRP A 175 9.48 4.92 7.80
CA TRP A 175 8.93 4.68 6.46
C TRP A 175 7.71 3.77 6.57
N ALA A 176 6.74 3.97 5.69
CA ALA A 176 5.56 3.11 5.60
C ALA A 176 5.09 2.99 4.15
N ALA A 177 4.51 1.83 3.82
CA ALA A 177 3.94 1.59 2.51
C ALA A 177 2.61 0.85 2.58
N GLN A 178 1.67 1.24 1.71
CA GLN A 178 0.36 0.61 1.56
C GLN A 178 0.15 0.10 0.14
N VAL A 179 -0.46 -1.08 0.02
CA VAL A 179 -1.01 -1.59 -1.24
C VAL A 179 -2.50 -1.81 -1.08
N ARG A 180 -3.29 -1.16 -1.93
CA ARG A 180 -4.76 -1.21 -1.96
C ARG A 180 -5.24 -1.66 -3.34
N GLY A 181 -6.53 -1.97 -3.46
CA GLY A 181 -7.17 -2.36 -4.72
C GLY A 181 -7.38 -3.87 -4.81
N ASP A 182 -7.66 -4.36 -6.02
CA ASP A 182 -7.95 -5.77 -6.23
C ASP A 182 -6.68 -6.64 -6.30
N GLY A 183 -6.86 -7.95 -6.15
CA GLY A 183 -5.79 -8.92 -6.35
C GLY A 183 -4.69 -8.91 -5.29
N LEU A 184 -4.96 -8.40 -4.07
CA LEU A 184 -4.00 -8.36 -2.95
C LEU A 184 -3.54 -9.74 -2.46
N GLY A 185 -4.24 -10.81 -2.83
CA GLY A 185 -3.85 -12.20 -2.60
C GLY A 185 -3.11 -12.84 -3.78
N THR A 186 -2.65 -12.03 -4.76
CA THR A 186 -1.92 -12.51 -5.94
C THR A 186 -0.63 -11.72 -6.13
N ASN A 187 0.40 -12.37 -6.65
CA ASN A 187 1.70 -11.76 -6.99
C ASN A 187 2.32 -10.95 -5.82
N PRO A 188 2.71 -11.60 -4.71
CA PRO A 188 3.31 -10.89 -3.57
C PRO A 188 4.60 -10.16 -4.00
N ASN A 189 5.38 -10.77 -4.90
CA ASN A 189 6.62 -10.20 -5.41
C ASN A 189 6.43 -8.88 -6.14
N GLY A 190 5.49 -8.81 -7.09
CA GLY A 190 5.24 -7.58 -7.85
C GLY A 190 4.78 -6.42 -6.95
N MET A 191 3.98 -6.72 -5.92
CA MET A 191 3.55 -5.70 -4.97
C MET A 191 4.71 -5.11 -4.15
N ILE A 192 5.59 -5.98 -3.65
CA ILE A 192 6.78 -5.54 -2.92
C ILE A 192 7.73 -4.76 -3.83
N ASP A 193 7.94 -5.22 -5.05
CA ASP A 193 8.83 -4.57 -6.01
C ASP A 193 8.37 -3.15 -6.34
N ALA A 194 7.07 -2.96 -6.55
CA ALA A 194 6.49 -1.65 -6.83
C ALA A 194 6.71 -0.67 -5.67
N ILE A 195 6.50 -1.10 -4.42
CA ILE A 195 6.72 -0.27 -3.23
C ILE A 195 8.19 0.13 -3.08
N PHE A 196 9.10 -0.83 -3.24
CA PHE A 196 10.54 -0.58 -3.08
C PHE A 196 11.12 0.23 -4.24
N ALA A 197 10.56 0.13 -5.45
CA ALA A 197 10.89 0.99 -6.58
C ALA A 197 10.53 2.46 -6.33
N GLN A 198 9.43 2.72 -5.61
CA GLN A 198 9.02 4.07 -5.18
C GLN A 198 9.83 4.61 -3.99
N SER A 199 10.71 3.78 -3.41
CA SER A 199 11.50 4.11 -2.22
C SER A 199 13.01 4.07 -2.50
N PRO A 200 13.54 4.80 -3.51
CA PRO A 200 14.97 4.73 -3.87
C PRO A 200 15.91 5.32 -2.81
N TYR A 201 15.38 6.10 -1.86
CA TYR A 201 16.11 6.67 -0.72
C TYR A 201 16.34 5.66 0.41
N LEU A 202 15.56 4.57 0.45
CA LEU A 202 15.66 3.52 1.47
C LEU A 202 16.74 2.54 1.04
N LYS A 203 17.99 2.90 1.29
CA LYS A 203 19.18 2.09 1.00
C LYS A 203 20.32 2.47 1.92
N LYS A 204 21.23 1.51 2.16
CA LYS A 204 22.41 1.73 2.99
C LYS A 204 23.51 2.53 2.27
N GLU A 205 23.56 2.45 0.94
CA GLU A 205 24.55 3.11 0.06
C GLU A 205 23.88 3.69 -1.18
#